data_AF-A0A1E7XB17-F1
#
_entry.id   AF-A0A1E7XB17-F1
#
_cell.length_a   1.000
_cell.length_b   1.000
_cell.length_c   1.000
_cell.angle_alpha   90.00
_cell.angle_beta   90.00
_cell.angle_gamma   90.00
#
_symmetry.space_group_name_H-M   'P 1'
#
loop_
_entity.id
_entity.type
_entity.pdbx_description
1 polymer ?
#
loop_
_entity_poly.entity_id
_entity_poly.type
_entity_poly.pdbx_seq_one_letter_code
_entity_poly.pdbx_strand_id
1 'polypeptide(L)'
;MKAILVGFMGSGKTTVGHLLAKKLNIPYHDLDDMVIERAGKPIRRIFAEDGEAVFRQLEHEALEEAINGEGILGTGGGTPIQDVNFEMLKDSEVPVVLLDVMPETIMSRLKNDQDRPLAKQLGLDGLVDLKGQRDARYEQVSDFRVATDELTPNEVVETINKNLFIKM
;
A
#
# COMPACT_ATOMS: atom_id res chain seq x y z
N MET A 1 12.32 8.55 1.53
CA MET A 1 11.38 8.12 2.60
C MET A 1 12.15 7.34 3.67
N LYS A 2 11.55 7.02 4.82
CA LYS A 2 12.10 6.06 5.82
C LYS A 2 11.62 4.63 5.60
N ALA A 3 10.40 4.46 5.10
CA ALA A 3 9.86 3.18 4.67
C ALA A 3 8.73 3.39 3.65
N ILE A 4 8.54 2.43 2.76
CA ILE A 4 7.43 2.37 1.81
C ILE A 4 6.59 1.13 2.16
N LEU A 5 5.29 1.31 2.41
CA LEU A 5 4.38 0.23 2.77
C LEU A 5 3.61 -0.22 1.54
N VAL A 6 3.83 -1.46 1.12
CA VAL A 6 3.12 -2.13 0.03
C VAL A 6 2.24 -3.26 0.57
N GLY A 7 1.29 -3.71 -0.25
CA GLY A 7 0.46 -4.88 0.05
C GLY A 7 -0.98 -4.70 -0.38
N PHE A 8 -1.76 -5.76 -0.20
CA PHE A 8 -3.14 -5.82 -0.68
C PHE A 8 -4.07 -4.85 0.08
N MET A 9 -5.27 -4.58 -0.46
CA MET A 9 -6.26 -3.81 0.30
C MET A 9 -6.64 -4.53 1.59
N GLY A 10 -6.92 -3.78 2.67
CA GLY A 10 -7.23 -4.39 3.98
C GLY A 10 -6.01 -4.92 4.76
N SER A 11 -4.78 -4.78 4.24
CA SER A 11 -3.56 -5.15 4.96
C SER A 11 -3.17 -4.19 6.09
N GLY A 12 -3.86 -3.06 6.21
CA GLY A 12 -3.65 -2.09 7.31
C GLY A 12 -2.60 -1.02 7.03
N LYS A 13 -2.14 -0.84 5.77
CA LYS A 13 -1.15 0.19 5.37
C LYS A 13 -1.39 1.56 6.00
N THR A 14 -2.58 2.13 5.84
CA THR A 14 -2.91 3.46 6.39
C THR A 14 -2.79 3.49 7.92
N THR A 15 -3.36 2.51 8.61
CA THR A 15 -3.30 2.43 10.08
C THR A 15 -1.86 2.25 10.58
N VAL A 16 -1.12 1.29 10.02
CA VAL A 16 0.26 0.99 10.38
C VAL A 16 1.19 2.15 10.03
N GLY A 17 0.99 2.78 8.86
CA GLY A 17 1.75 3.92 8.40
C GLY A 17 1.63 5.13 9.32
N HIS A 18 0.40 5.50 9.71
CA HIS A 18 0.18 6.57 10.67
C HIS A 18 0.80 6.27 12.05
N LEU A 19 0.64 5.05 12.55
CA LEU A 19 1.19 4.67 13.86
C LEU A 19 2.73 4.64 13.84
N LEU A 20 3.33 4.12 12.77
CA LEU A 20 4.78 4.10 12.59
C LEU A 20 5.35 5.50 12.47
N ALA A 21 4.74 6.36 11.65
CA ALA A 21 5.12 7.75 11.49
C ALA A 21 5.05 8.52 12.82
N LYS A 22 3.95 8.33 13.57
CA LYS A 22 3.79 8.89 14.92
C LYS A 22 4.87 8.41 15.89
N LYS A 23 5.18 7.11 15.90
CA LYS A 23 6.21 6.53 16.76
C LYS A 23 7.60 7.10 16.45
N LEU A 24 7.90 7.31 15.17
CA LEU A 24 9.18 7.84 14.70
C LEU A 24 9.25 9.39 14.69
N ASN A 25 8.13 10.06 14.99
CA ASN A 25 7.98 11.52 14.92
C ASN A 25 8.38 12.09 13.54
N ILE A 26 7.85 11.47 12.48
CA ILE A 26 8.04 11.88 11.08
C ILE A 26 6.69 11.91 10.34
N PRO A 27 6.60 12.53 9.14
CA PRO A 27 5.36 12.55 8.36
C PRO A 27 4.90 11.17 7.88
N TYR A 28 3.60 11.03 7.61
CA TYR A 28 3.02 9.95 6.82
C TYR A 28 2.41 10.56 5.55
N HIS A 29 2.67 9.91 4.41
CA HIS A 29 2.13 10.26 3.11
C HIS A 29 1.34 9.06 2.58
N ASP A 30 0.14 9.30 2.05
CA ASP A 30 -0.66 8.28 1.37
C ASP A 30 -0.69 8.60 -0.13
N LEU A 31 -0.27 7.63 -0.95
CA LEU A 31 -0.17 7.82 -2.39
C LEU A 31 -1.55 8.05 -3.03
N ASP A 32 -2.61 7.42 -2.50
CA ASP A 32 -3.97 7.62 -2.99
C ASP A 32 -4.44 9.05 -2.68
N ASP A 33 -4.08 9.62 -1.52
CA ASP A 33 -4.40 11.01 -1.16
C ASP A 33 -3.68 12.02 -2.06
N MET A 34 -2.40 11.77 -2.39
CA MET A 34 -1.63 12.61 -3.32
C MET A 34 -2.27 12.63 -4.73
N VAL A 35 -2.75 11.48 -5.21
CA VAL A 35 -3.48 11.39 -6.48
C VAL A 35 -4.79 12.20 -6.41
N ILE A 36 -5.53 12.10 -5.31
CA ILE A 36 -6.79 12.86 -5.11
C ILE A 36 -6.54 14.36 -5.08
N GLU A 37 -5.50 14.80 -4.37
CA GLU A 37 -5.11 16.21 -4.28
C GLU A 37 -4.76 16.76 -5.67
N ARG A 38 -3.94 16.04 -6.43
CA ARG A 38 -3.54 16.43 -7.79
C ARG A 38 -4.70 16.46 -8.78
N ALA A 39 -5.57 15.44 -8.74
CA ALA A 39 -6.71 15.34 -9.64
C ALA A 39 -7.85 16.32 -9.28
N GLY A 40 -7.88 16.82 -8.03
CA GLY A 40 -8.98 17.63 -7.51
C GLY A 40 -10.31 16.88 -7.41
N LYS A 41 -10.30 15.54 -7.50
CA LYS A 41 -11.50 14.69 -7.44
C LYS A 41 -11.19 13.30 -6.87
N PRO A 42 -12.18 12.64 -6.25
CA PRO A 42 -11.99 11.29 -5.71
C PRO A 42 -11.60 10.28 -6.79
N ILE A 43 -10.81 9.26 -6.42
CA ILE A 43 -10.35 8.18 -7.32
C ILE A 43 -11.51 7.58 -8.14
N ARG A 44 -12.67 7.32 -7.51
CA ARG A 44 -13.85 6.80 -8.22
C ARG A 44 -14.29 7.66 -9.42
N ARG A 45 -14.13 8.99 -9.33
CA ARG A 45 -14.44 9.91 -10.43
C ARG A 45 -13.34 9.94 -11.48
N ILE A 46 -12.07 9.81 -11.09
CA ILE A 46 -10.96 9.66 -12.04
C ILE A 46 -11.23 8.43 -12.93
N PHE A 47 -11.52 7.27 -12.33
CA PHE A 47 -11.84 6.06 -13.09
C PHE A 47 -13.08 6.22 -13.99
N ALA A 48 -14.14 6.88 -13.51
CA ALA A 48 -15.39 7.03 -14.25
C ALA A 48 -15.33 8.09 -15.38
N GLU A 49 -14.57 9.16 -15.20
CA GLU A 49 -14.53 10.32 -16.10
C GLU A 49 -13.30 10.29 -17.02
N ASP A 50 -12.13 9.91 -16.49
CA ASP A 50 -10.84 9.99 -17.21
C ASP A 50 -10.26 8.60 -17.56
N GLY A 51 -10.74 7.56 -16.89
CA GLY A 51 -10.35 6.17 -17.11
C GLY A 51 -9.12 5.72 -16.30
N GLU A 52 -8.89 4.40 -16.29
CA GLU A 52 -7.81 3.79 -15.52
C GLU A 52 -6.42 4.27 -15.97
N ALA A 53 -6.20 4.46 -17.27
CA ALA A 53 -4.89 4.89 -17.77
C ALA A 53 -4.45 6.23 -17.16
N VAL A 54 -5.37 7.19 -17.01
CA VAL A 54 -5.10 8.49 -16.37
C VAL A 54 -4.83 8.31 -14.88
N PHE A 55 -5.62 7.49 -14.18
CA PHE A 55 -5.34 7.17 -12.77
C PHE A 55 -3.93 6.56 -12.60
N ARG A 56 -3.55 5.62 -13.47
CA ARG A 56 -2.25 4.94 -13.41
C ARG A 56 -1.10 5.90 -13.66
N GLN A 57 -1.25 6.82 -14.61
CA GLN A 57 -0.28 7.89 -14.84
C GLN A 57 -0.14 8.79 -13.60
N LEU A 58 -1.25 9.26 -13.02
CA LEU A 58 -1.22 10.08 -11.81
C LEU A 58 -0.60 9.34 -10.62
N GLU A 59 -0.90 8.06 -10.45
CA GLU A 59 -0.32 7.19 -9.41
C GLU A 59 1.21 7.07 -9.59
N HIS A 60 1.69 6.91 -10.83
CA HIS A 60 3.12 6.86 -11.15
C HIS A 60 3.83 8.18 -10.83
N GLU A 61 3.30 9.30 -11.34
CA GLU A 61 3.90 10.61 -11.11
C GLU A 61 3.84 11.03 -9.62
N ALA A 62 2.84 10.57 -8.86
CA ALA A 62 2.80 10.77 -7.41
C ALA A 62 3.87 9.94 -6.68
N LEU A 63 4.14 8.72 -7.16
CA LEU A 63 5.18 7.86 -6.58
C LEU A 63 6.56 8.46 -6.85
N GLU A 64 6.81 8.92 -8.07
CA GLU A 64 8.06 9.57 -8.46
C GLU A 64 8.39 10.78 -7.56
N GLU A 65 7.40 11.60 -7.25
CA GLU A 65 7.53 12.73 -6.33
C GLU A 65 7.79 12.28 -4.88
N ALA A 66 7.05 11.27 -4.41
CA ALA A 66 7.07 10.86 -3.01
C ALA A 66 8.28 10.02 -2.62
N ILE A 67 8.80 9.17 -3.51
CA ILE A 67 9.70 8.06 -3.13
C ILE A 67 10.98 8.55 -2.43
N ASN A 68 11.50 9.70 -2.84
CA ASN A 68 12.70 10.32 -2.29
C ASN A 68 12.43 11.35 -1.18
N GLY A 69 11.17 11.57 -0.79
CA GLY A 69 10.77 12.51 0.26
C GLY A 69 11.12 12.05 1.68
N GLU A 70 10.60 12.75 2.69
CA GLU A 70 10.77 12.37 4.10
C GLU A 70 9.50 11.70 4.65
N GLY A 71 9.64 10.79 5.62
CA GLY A 71 8.48 10.17 6.29
C GLY A 71 8.21 8.71 5.88
N ILE A 72 6.99 8.24 6.14
CA ILE A 72 6.50 6.92 5.76
C ILE A 72 5.54 7.07 4.59
N LEU A 73 5.72 6.29 3.53
CA LEU A 73 4.84 6.30 2.36
C LEU A 73 3.94 5.06 2.34
N GLY A 74 2.63 5.23 2.37
CA GLY A 74 1.66 4.17 2.05
C GLY A 74 1.31 4.18 0.57
N THR A 75 1.33 3.01 -0.09
CA THR A 75 0.95 2.91 -1.52
C THR A 75 -0.46 2.37 -1.71
N GLY A 76 -1.02 2.59 -2.89
CA GLY A 76 -2.20 1.87 -3.37
C GLY A 76 -1.91 0.38 -3.55
N GLY A 77 -2.96 -0.46 -3.48
CA GLY A 77 -2.82 -1.90 -3.71
C GLY A 77 -2.45 -2.26 -5.15
N GLY A 78 -2.67 -1.35 -6.11
CA GLY A 78 -2.30 -1.53 -7.50
C GLY A 78 -0.91 -0.99 -7.86
N THR A 79 -0.27 -0.22 -6.97
CA THR A 79 0.96 0.51 -7.28
C THR A 79 2.08 -0.41 -7.80
N PRO A 80 2.43 -1.52 -7.13
CA PRO A 80 3.51 -2.41 -7.60
C PRO A 80 3.14 -3.23 -8.85
N ILE A 81 1.90 -3.16 -9.33
CA ILE A 81 1.43 -3.93 -10.49
C ILE A 81 1.71 -3.18 -11.80
N GLN A 82 1.92 -1.86 -11.73
CA GLN A 82 2.42 -1.12 -12.87
C GLN A 82 3.92 -1.38 -13.05
N ASP A 83 4.36 -1.72 -14.27
CA ASP A 83 5.78 -2.03 -14.56
C ASP A 83 6.72 -0.90 -14.15
N VAL A 84 6.36 0.35 -14.48
CA VAL A 84 7.17 1.53 -14.15
C VAL A 84 7.33 1.74 -12.64
N ASN A 85 6.27 1.48 -11.86
CA ASN A 85 6.33 1.61 -10.40
C ASN A 85 7.00 0.41 -9.76
N PHE A 86 6.85 -0.78 -10.35
CA PHE A 86 7.51 -1.99 -9.90
C PHE A 86 9.03 -1.81 -9.93
N GLU A 87 9.58 -1.38 -11.06
CA GLU A 87 11.03 -1.14 -11.18
C GLU A 87 11.47 -0.04 -10.22
N MET A 88 10.71 1.06 -10.10
CA MET A 88 11.04 2.16 -9.18
C MET A 88 11.05 1.72 -7.70
N LEU A 89 10.11 0.87 -7.29
CA LEU A 89 10.07 0.31 -5.94
C LEU A 89 11.23 -0.67 -5.70
N LYS A 90 11.51 -1.52 -6.69
CA LYS A 90 12.57 -2.53 -6.62
C LYS A 90 13.96 -1.91 -6.55
N ASP A 91 14.19 -0.82 -7.27
CA ASP A 91 15.46 -0.09 -7.29
C ASP A 91 15.57 0.94 -6.15
N SER A 92 14.56 1.05 -5.29
CA SER A 92 14.55 2.01 -4.19
C SER A 92 15.57 1.64 -3.10
N GLU A 93 16.40 2.62 -2.71
CA GLU A 93 17.24 2.50 -1.52
C GLU A 93 16.41 2.55 -0.22
N VAL A 94 15.18 3.03 -0.28
CA VAL A 94 14.26 3.06 0.87
C VAL A 94 13.74 1.65 1.15
N PRO A 95 13.68 1.19 2.42
CA PRO A 95 13.07 -0.08 2.75
C PRO A 95 11.61 -0.21 2.29
N VAL A 96 11.31 -1.20 1.46
CA VAL A 96 9.96 -1.56 1.02
C VAL A 96 9.43 -2.70 1.88
N VAL A 97 8.33 -2.44 2.59
CA VAL A 97 7.73 -3.35 3.56
C VAL A 97 6.42 -3.89 3.02
N LEU A 98 6.36 -5.21 2.83
CA LEU A 98 5.11 -5.89 2.50
C LEU A 98 4.30 -6.16 3.77
N LEU A 99 3.14 -5.51 3.88
CA LEU A 99 2.09 -5.90 4.81
C LEU A 99 1.23 -6.97 4.16
N ASP A 100 1.46 -8.22 4.56
CA ASP A 100 0.74 -9.37 4.02
C ASP A 100 -0.41 -9.77 4.95
N VAL A 101 -1.50 -10.20 4.33
CA VAL A 101 -2.77 -10.50 5.00
C VAL A 101 -3.52 -11.55 4.22
N MET A 102 -4.12 -12.51 4.91
CA MET A 102 -4.89 -13.56 4.26
C MET A 102 -6.24 -13.03 3.73
N PRO A 103 -6.73 -13.54 2.58
CA PRO A 103 -8.04 -13.17 2.02
C PRO A 103 -9.20 -13.27 3.02
N GLU A 104 -9.18 -14.28 3.91
CA GLU A 104 -10.17 -14.49 4.96
C GLU A 104 -10.18 -13.32 5.97
N THR A 105 -8.98 -12.87 6.36
CA THR A 105 -8.81 -11.72 7.26
C THR A 105 -9.26 -10.42 6.58
N ILE A 106 -8.96 -10.24 5.28
CA ILE A 106 -9.44 -9.10 4.49
C ILE A 106 -10.98 -9.06 4.51
N MET A 107 -11.63 -10.20 4.26
CA MET A 107 -13.08 -10.30 4.27
C MET A 107 -13.68 -9.90 5.62
N SER A 108 -13.08 -10.37 6.73
CA SER A 108 -13.50 -10.01 8.08
C SER A 108 -13.32 -8.52 8.36
N ARG A 109 -12.19 -7.93 7.96
CA ARG A 109 -11.87 -6.50 8.17
C ARG A 109 -12.78 -5.58 7.36
N LEU A 110 -13.10 -5.95 6.12
CA LEU A 110 -13.85 -5.11 5.19
C LEU A 110 -15.38 -5.34 5.22
N LYS A 111 -15.87 -6.32 5.99
CA LYS A 111 -17.29 -6.66 6.08
C LYS A 111 -18.21 -5.45 6.35
N ASN A 112 -17.75 -4.52 7.19
CA ASN A 112 -18.51 -3.33 7.60
C ASN A 112 -18.10 -2.03 6.86
N ASP A 113 -17.09 -2.08 5.99
CA ASP A 113 -16.57 -0.91 5.28
C ASP A 113 -17.46 -0.62 4.05
N GLN A 114 -18.13 0.54 4.03
CA GLN A 114 -19.01 0.94 2.93
C GLN A 114 -18.27 1.63 1.78
N ASP A 115 -17.02 2.04 2.00
CA ASP A 115 -16.25 2.86 1.06
C ASP A 115 -15.38 2.03 0.10
N ARG A 116 -15.30 0.71 0.32
CA ARG A 116 -14.52 -0.23 -0.52
C ARG A 116 -15.40 -1.27 -1.24
N PRO A 117 -16.20 -0.85 -2.24
CA PRO A 117 -17.14 -1.73 -2.95
C PRO A 117 -16.45 -2.90 -3.69
N LEU A 118 -15.18 -2.75 -4.09
CA LEU A 118 -14.47 -3.80 -4.84
C LEU A 118 -14.29 -5.10 -4.03
N ALA A 119 -13.96 -5.01 -2.74
CA ALA A 119 -13.78 -6.19 -1.90
C ALA A 119 -15.10 -6.96 -1.69
N LYS A 120 -16.21 -6.23 -1.52
CA LYS A 120 -17.54 -6.82 -1.39
C LYS A 120 -18.02 -7.46 -2.70
N GLN A 121 -17.69 -6.85 -3.84
CA GLN A 121 -18.05 -7.36 -5.16
C GLN A 121 -17.27 -8.62 -5.54
N LEU A 122 -15.99 -8.71 -5.17
CA LEU A 122 -15.13 -9.85 -5.50
C LEU A 122 -15.48 -11.13 -4.72
N GLY A 123 -15.96 -11.01 -3.49
CA GLY A 123 -16.15 -12.17 -2.62
C GLY A 123 -14.81 -12.84 -2.24
N LEU A 124 -14.85 -13.96 -1.52
CA LEU A 124 -13.63 -14.61 -1.03
C LEU A 124 -12.78 -15.12 -2.19
N ASP A 125 -13.40 -15.83 -3.14
CA ASP A 125 -12.72 -16.41 -4.29
C ASP A 125 -12.07 -15.33 -5.17
N GLY A 126 -12.77 -14.23 -5.44
CA GLY A 126 -12.21 -13.12 -6.21
C GLY A 126 -11.06 -12.39 -5.50
N LEU A 127 -11.08 -12.33 -4.15
CA LEU A 127 -9.94 -11.82 -3.37
C LEU A 127 -8.74 -12.77 -3.46
N VAL A 128 -8.97 -14.08 -3.35
CA VAL A 128 -7.93 -15.12 -3.49
C VAL A 128 -7.27 -15.01 -4.87
N ASP A 129 -8.07 -14.98 -5.94
CA ASP A 129 -7.58 -14.89 -7.32
C ASP A 129 -6.78 -13.60 -7.55
N LEU A 130 -7.34 -12.45 -7.14
CA LEU A 130 -6.68 -11.16 -7.36
C LEU A 130 -5.42 -11.02 -6.52
N LYS A 131 -5.40 -11.53 -5.29
CA LYS A 131 -4.19 -11.54 -4.45
C LYS A 131 -3.13 -12.45 -5.07
N GLY A 132 -3.50 -13.66 -5.51
CA GLY A 132 -2.59 -14.60 -6.15
C GLY A 132 -1.91 -14.02 -7.41
N GLN A 133 -2.60 -13.19 -8.18
CA GLN A 133 -2.03 -12.47 -9.32
C GLN A 133 -1.00 -11.39 -8.93
N ARG A 134 -1.07 -10.87 -7.70
CA ARG A 134 -0.27 -9.72 -7.24
C ARG A 134 0.87 -10.12 -6.30
N ASP A 135 0.76 -11.25 -5.62
CA ASP A 135 1.70 -11.71 -4.60
C ASP A 135 3.14 -11.78 -5.11
N ALA A 136 3.35 -12.33 -6.31
CA ALA A 136 4.69 -12.41 -6.90
C ALA A 136 5.35 -11.03 -7.02
N ARG A 137 4.60 -10.00 -7.42
CA ARG A 137 5.13 -8.63 -7.52
C ARG A 137 5.34 -8.01 -6.15
N TYR A 138 4.42 -8.20 -5.21
CA TYR A 138 4.59 -7.72 -3.85
C TYR A 138 5.85 -8.29 -3.18
N GLU A 139 6.10 -9.59 -3.35
CA GLU A 139 7.27 -10.26 -2.82
C GLU A 139 8.55 -9.71 -3.47
N GLN A 140 8.56 -9.58 -4.79
CA GLN A 140 9.74 -9.13 -5.55
C GLN A 140 10.16 -7.68 -5.27
N VAL A 141 9.24 -6.78 -4.93
CA VAL A 141 9.58 -5.38 -4.59
C VAL A 141 9.93 -5.20 -3.12
N SER A 142 9.61 -6.16 -2.25
CA SER A 142 9.73 -6.00 -0.81
C SER A 142 11.08 -6.45 -0.28
N ASP A 143 11.67 -5.65 0.62
CA ASP A 143 12.89 -6.02 1.34
C ASP A 143 12.57 -6.97 2.50
N PHE A 144 11.40 -6.80 3.12
CA PHE A 144 10.88 -7.73 4.11
C PHE A 144 9.36 -7.70 4.20
N ARG A 145 8.82 -8.82 4.71
CA ARG A 145 7.39 -9.09 4.84
C ARG A 145 6.99 -9.15 6.31
N VAL A 146 5.83 -8.59 6.62
CA VAL A 146 5.17 -8.72 7.93
C VAL A 146 3.77 -9.29 7.71
N ALA A 147 3.54 -10.49 8.23
CA ALA A 147 2.20 -11.08 8.27
C ALA A 147 1.37 -10.35 9.33
N THR A 148 0.17 -9.91 8.97
CA THR A 148 -0.65 -9.01 9.80
C THR A 148 -1.87 -9.66 10.43
N ASP A 149 -2.14 -10.94 10.15
CA ASP A 149 -3.37 -11.63 10.53
C ASP A 149 -3.57 -11.73 12.04
N GLU A 150 -2.52 -12.09 12.78
CA GLU A 150 -2.55 -12.32 14.23
C GLU A 150 -1.97 -11.15 15.03
N LEU A 151 -1.53 -10.09 14.36
CA LEU A 151 -0.88 -8.95 14.99
C LEU A 151 -1.82 -7.76 15.10
N THR A 152 -1.80 -7.10 16.26
CA THR A 152 -2.37 -5.77 16.40
C THR A 152 -1.54 -4.76 15.58
N PRO A 153 -2.13 -3.62 15.16
CA PRO A 153 -1.39 -2.59 14.44
C PRO A 153 -0.12 -2.12 15.16
N ASN A 154 -0.13 -2.06 16.50
CA ASN A 154 1.06 -1.70 17.28
C ASN A 154 2.17 -2.77 17.21
N GLU A 155 1.82 -4.06 17.22
CA GLU A 155 2.81 -5.15 17.07
C GLU A 155 3.42 -5.17 15.67
N VAL A 156 2.63 -4.88 14.64
CA VAL A 156 3.14 -4.68 13.28
C VAL A 156 4.14 -3.52 13.26
N VAL A 157 3.81 -2.38 13.87
CA VAL A 157 4.70 -1.22 13.97
C VAL A 157 6.01 -1.56 14.70
N GLU A 158 5.96 -2.28 15.82
CA GLU A 158 7.17 -2.71 16.52
C GLU A 158 8.01 -3.66 15.66
N THR A 159 7.37 -4.55 14.91
CA THR A 159 8.05 -5.47 14.00
C THR A 159 8.77 -4.70 12.90
N ILE A 160 8.10 -3.74 12.26
CA ILE A 160 8.73 -2.88 11.24
C ILE A 160 9.88 -2.09 11.85
N ASN A 161 9.66 -1.41 12.97
CA ASN A 161 10.66 -0.57 13.61
C ASN A 161 11.95 -1.33 13.97
N LYS A 162 11.85 -2.61 14.38
CA LYS A 162 13.01 -3.46 14.65
C LYS A 162 13.82 -3.79 13.39
N ASN A 163 13.15 -3.90 12.24
CA ASN A 163 13.76 -4.33 10.97
C ASN A 163 14.23 -3.16 10.09
N LEU A 164 13.74 -1.93 10.32
CA LEU A 164 14.18 -0.73 9.56
C LEU A 164 15.69 -0.46 9.65
N PHE A 165 16.39 -1.00 10.65
CA PHE A 165 17.83 -0.83 10.85
C PHE A 165 18.69 -1.93 10.22
N ILE A 166 18.10 -2.88 9.49
CA ILE A 166 18.81 -4.05 8.95
C ILE A 166 19.32 -3.81 7.51
N LYS A 167 18.80 -2.81 6.79
CA LYS A 167 19.34 -2.37 5.49
C LYS A 167 20.52 -1.40 5.75
N MET A 168 21.73 -1.95 5.92
CA MET A 168 23.02 -1.26 5.81
C MET A 168 23.91 -2.02 4.82
#